data_AF-A0A8B6HCQ2-F1
#
_entry.id   AF-A0A8B6HCQ2-F1
#
_cell.length_a   1.000
_cell.length_b   1.000
_cell.length_c   1.000
_cell.angle_alpha   90.00
_cell.angle_beta   90.00
_cell.angle_gamma   90.00
#
_symmetry.space_group_name_H-M   'P 1'
#
loop_
_entity.id
_entity.type
_entity.pdbx_description
1 polymer ?
#
loop_
_entity_poly.entity_id
_entity_poly.type
_entity_poly.pdbx_seq_one_letter_code
_entity_poly.pdbx_strand_id
1 'polypeptide(L)'
;MAEKRESGRVKDLQQKRVLDDAARRRRQRKALEALESDNFQDDPHADLKMSKKAPKFEESMEAVQQQGSGTKRQRKSRSDHFKFRYKKSFAALLEEDQRFEKEGPSYLSAQIPASRFPERHFCAVCGYPFYHFF
;
A
#
# COMPACT_ATOMS: atom_id res chain seq x y z
N MET A 1 -12.61 -34.45 4.24
CA MET A 1 -11.15 -34.54 4.41
C MET A 1 -10.71 -33.35 5.25
N ALA A 2 -10.35 -33.57 6.52
CA ALA A 2 -10.00 -32.50 7.45
C ALA A 2 -8.64 -31.89 7.06
N GLU A 3 -8.63 -30.61 6.72
CA GLU A 3 -7.41 -29.84 6.45
C GLU A 3 -6.57 -29.80 7.74
N LYS A 4 -5.43 -30.47 7.73
CA LYS A 4 -4.52 -30.47 8.88
C LYS A 4 -3.98 -29.05 9.05
N ARG A 5 -4.34 -28.40 10.17
CA ARG A 5 -3.72 -27.14 10.62
C ARG A 5 -2.22 -27.40 10.82
N GLU A 6 -1.43 -27.04 9.82
CA GLU A 6 0.02 -27.12 9.89
C GLU A 6 0.60 -25.90 10.62
N SER A 7 1.66 -26.13 11.40
CA SER A 7 2.37 -25.10 12.16
C SER A 7 3.06 -24.11 11.22
N GLY A 8 2.98 -22.81 11.51
CA GLY A 8 3.61 -21.75 10.70
C GLY A 8 5.11 -21.96 10.50
N ARG A 9 5.79 -22.59 11.46
CA ARG A 9 7.22 -22.93 11.35
C ARG A 9 7.53 -23.90 10.21
N VAL A 10 6.60 -24.80 9.88
CA VAL A 10 6.77 -25.76 8.78
C VAL A 10 6.63 -25.06 7.43
N LYS A 11 5.72 -24.07 7.34
CA LYS A 11 5.56 -23.22 6.15
C LYS A 11 6.82 -22.39 5.88
N ASP A 12 7.41 -21.79 6.92
CA ASP A 12 8.63 -20.98 6.78
C ASP A 12 9.84 -21.82 6.31
N LEU A 13 9.95 -23.06 6.79
CA LEU A 13 11.01 -23.99 6.36
C LEU A 13 10.83 -24.45 4.90
N GLN A 14 9.59 -24.71 4.47
CA GLN A 14 9.29 -25.02 3.06
C GLN A 14 9.55 -23.83 2.13
N GLN A 15 9.35 -22.60 2.60
CA GLN A 15 9.67 -21.39 1.84
C GLN A 15 11.18 -21.18 1.67
N LYS A 16 11.98 -21.54 2.70
CA LYS A 16 13.45 -21.43 2.67
C LYS A 16 14.16 -22.58 1.95
N ARG A 17 13.43 -23.59 1.49
CA ARG A 17 14.02 -24.69 0.71
C ARG A 17 14.63 -24.13 -0.57
N VAL A 18 15.93 -24.31 -0.73
CA VAL A 18 16.66 -23.91 -1.96
C VAL A 18 16.03 -24.66 -3.13
N LEU A 19 15.35 -23.92 -3.99
CA LEU A 19 14.72 -24.42 -5.20
C LEU A 19 15.67 -24.23 -6.38
N ASP A 20 15.70 -25.25 -7.23
CA ASP A 20 16.33 -25.20 -8.55
C ASP A 20 15.79 -24.01 -9.37
N ASP A 21 16.64 -23.48 -10.25
CA ASP A 21 16.36 -22.25 -10.99
C ASP A 21 15.11 -22.37 -11.86
N ALA A 22 14.86 -23.55 -12.43
CA ALA A 22 13.64 -23.83 -13.18
C ALA A 22 12.38 -23.74 -12.30
N ALA A 23 12.44 -24.23 -11.06
CA ALA A 23 11.33 -24.16 -10.12
C ALA A 23 11.13 -22.73 -9.60
N ARG A 24 12.21 -21.96 -9.40
CA ARG A 24 12.15 -20.54 -9.04
C ARG A 24 11.46 -19.71 -10.12
N ARG A 25 11.86 -19.89 -11.39
CA ARG A 25 11.22 -19.22 -12.54
C ARG A 25 9.74 -19.59 -12.70
N ARG A 26 9.35 -20.85 -12.43
CA ARG A 26 7.94 -21.26 -12.42
C ARG A 26 7.14 -20.56 -11.33
N ARG A 27 7.68 -20.46 -10.11
CA ARG A 27 7.03 -19.73 -9.00
C ARG A 27 6.88 -18.25 -9.32
N GLN A 28 7.92 -17.62 -9.86
CA GLN A 28 7.89 -16.22 -10.26
C GLN A 28 6.83 -15.96 -11.33
N ARG A 29 6.77 -16.76 -12.39
CA ARG A 29 5.73 -16.62 -13.43
C ARG A 29 4.32 -16.78 -12.87
N LYS A 30 4.09 -17.80 -12.03
CA LYS A 30 2.78 -18.00 -11.39
C LYS A 30 2.38 -16.82 -10.50
N ALA A 31 3.34 -16.20 -9.81
CA ALA A 31 3.08 -15.02 -9.01
C ALA A 31 2.70 -13.81 -9.89
N LEU A 32 3.39 -13.61 -11.02
CA LEU A 32 3.07 -12.55 -11.97
C LEU A 32 1.70 -12.75 -12.61
N GLU A 33 1.38 -13.96 -13.08
CA GLU A 33 0.08 -14.30 -13.66
C GLU A 33 -1.08 -14.08 -12.67
N ALA A 34 -0.87 -14.42 -11.39
CA ALA A 34 -1.86 -14.15 -10.35
C ALA A 34 -2.09 -12.65 -10.15
N LEU A 35 -1.02 -11.85 -10.14
CA LEU A 35 -1.11 -10.39 -10.04
C LEU A 35 -1.78 -9.77 -11.27
N GLU A 36 -1.52 -10.30 -12.47
CA GLU A 36 -2.18 -9.85 -13.70
C GLU A 36 -3.68 -10.17 -13.66
N SER A 37 -4.06 -11.37 -13.22
CA SER A 37 -5.48 -11.76 -13.08
C SER A 37 -6.24 -10.96 -12.01
N ASP A 38 -5.56 -10.55 -10.92
CA ASP A 38 -6.17 -9.78 -9.82
C ASP A 38 -6.30 -8.29 -10.17
N ASN A 39 -5.35 -7.77 -10.96
CA ASN A 39 -5.44 -6.41 -11.51
C ASN A 39 -6.41 -6.32 -12.69
N PHE A 40 -6.72 -7.44 -13.35
CA PHE A 40 -7.74 -7.48 -14.39
C PHE A 40 -9.13 -7.40 -13.77
N GLN A 41 -9.64 -6.17 -13.67
CA GLN A 41 -11.07 -5.92 -13.45
C GLN A 41 -11.64 -5.55 -14.80
N ASP A 42 -12.47 -6.43 -15.38
CA ASP A 42 -13.32 -6.04 -16.51
C ASP A 42 -14.08 -4.78 -16.09
N ASP A 43 -13.97 -3.72 -16.90
CA ASP A 43 -14.66 -2.47 -16.63
C ASP A 43 -16.16 -2.82 -16.48
N PRO A 44 -16.77 -2.60 -15.29
CA PRO A 44 -18.17 -2.92 -15.06
C PRO A 44 -19.12 -2.12 -15.97
N HIS A 45 -18.59 -1.14 -16.71
CA HIS A 45 -19.28 -0.35 -17.71
C HIS A 45 -18.92 -0.69 -19.17
N ALA A 46 -18.05 -1.68 -19.44
CA ALA A 46 -17.64 -2.06 -20.81
C ALA A 46 -18.83 -2.52 -21.68
N ASP A 47 -19.80 -3.21 -21.08
CA ASP A 47 -21.03 -3.68 -21.73
C ASP A 47 -22.26 -2.85 -21.33
N LEU A 48 -22.07 -1.58 -20.92
CA LEU A 48 -23.19 -0.70 -20.56
C LEU A 48 -23.97 -0.28 -21.81
N LYS A 49 -24.81 -1.20 -22.31
CA LYS A 49 -25.88 -0.89 -23.25
C LYS A 49 -26.88 0.00 -22.52
N MET A 50 -26.67 1.30 -22.59
CA MET A 50 -27.65 2.30 -22.15
C MET A 50 -28.97 2.01 -22.88
N SER A 51 -29.87 1.33 -22.18
CA SER A 51 -31.19 1.01 -22.71
C SER A 51 -31.87 2.31 -23.09
N LYS A 52 -32.19 2.48 -24.39
CA LYS A 52 -32.96 3.63 -24.90
C LYS A 52 -34.38 3.74 -24.32
N LYS A 53 -34.77 2.80 -23.44
CA LYS A 53 -36.01 2.84 -22.65
C LYS A 53 -35.81 3.47 -21.27
N ALA A 54 -34.65 4.06 -20.98
CA ALA A 54 -34.45 4.85 -19.77
C ALA A 54 -35.43 6.05 -19.81
N PRO A 55 -36.33 6.19 -18.83
CA PRO A 55 -37.25 7.31 -18.78
C PRO A 55 -36.45 8.61 -18.63
N LYS A 56 -36.63 9.52 -19.58
CA LYS A 56 -36.08 10.87 -19.50
C LYS A 56 -36.92 11.66 -18.52
N PHE A 57 -36.48 11.73 -17.26
CA PHE A 57 -36.99 12.70 -16.31
C PHE A 57 -36.23 14.01 -16.51
N GLU A 58 -36.67 14.78 -17.50
CA GLU A 58 -36.67 16.22 -17.32
C GLU A 58 -37.78 16.52 -16.30
N GLU A 59 -37.53 17.48 -15.41
CA GLU A 59 -38.42 17.97 -14.37
C GLU A 59 -38.21 17.39 -12.95
N SER A 60 -37.61 18.28 -12.13
CA SER A 60 -37.72 18.38 -10.66
C SER A 60 -36.91 17.41 -9.79
N MET A 61 -35.73 17.86 -9.35
CA MET A 61 -34.97 17.24 -8.24
C MET A 61 -34.85 18.16 -7.01
N GLU A 62 -35.91 18.87 -6.65
CA GLU A 62 -36.08 19.36 -5.26
C GLU A 62 -36.55 18.27 -4.27
N ALA A 63 -36.85 17.05 -4.75
CA ALA A 63 -37.28 15.95 -3.88
C ALA A 63 -36.11 15.02 -3.50
N VAL A 64 -35.17 15.55 -2.70
CA VAL A 64 -34.43 14.71 -1.76
C VAL A 64 -35.48 14.16 -0.78
N GLN A 65 -36.00 12.95 -1.02
CA GLN A 65 -36.34 11.97 0.02
C GLN A 65 -37.31 10.91 -0.49
N GLN A 66 -36.89 9.67 -0.23
CA GLN A 66 -37.70 8.48 0.01
C GLN A 66 -37.64 7.42 -1.10
N GLN A 67 -37.13 6.26 -0.66
CA GLN A 67 -37.29 4.94 -1.25
C GLN A 67 -36.26 4.51 -2.31
N GLY A 68 -35.00 4.48 -1.86
CA GLY A 68 -33.95 3.65 -2.47
C GLY A 68 -34.20 2.16 -2.20
N SER A 69 -34.71 1.47 -3.21
CA SER A 69 -34.89 0.02 -3.30
C SER A 69 -33.57 -0.77 -3.21
N GLY A 70 -33.51 -1.70 -2.25
CA GLY A 70 -33.14 -3.09 -2.52
C GLY A 70 -31.76 -3.42 -3.10
N THR A 71 -30.66 -3.03 -2.46
CA THR A 71 -29.39 -3.79 -2.57
C THR A 71 -28.73 -3.88 -1.20
N LYS A 72 -28.36 -5.09 -0.77
CA LYS A 72 -27.69 -5.36 0.50
C LYS A 72 -26.40 -4.53 0.57
N ARG A 73 -26.46 -3.36 1.22
CA ARG A 73 -25.29 -2.60 1.63
C ARG A 73 -24.53 -3.46 2.63
N GLN A 74 -23.57 -4.23 2.11
CA GLN A 74 -22.54 -4.85 2.93
C GLN A 74 -21.94 -3.71 3.77
N ARG A 75 -22.14 -3.79 5.09
CA ARG A 75 -21.53 -2.85 6.04
C ARG A 75 -20.02 -2.99 5.87
N LYS A 76 -19.41 -2.14 5.02
CA LYS A 76 -17.95 -2.00 4.97
C LYS A 76 -17.53 -1.72 6.40
N SER A 77 -16.76 -2.67 6.96
CA SER A 77 -16.28 -2.52 8.32
C SER A 77 -15.47 -1.23 8.40
N ARG A 78 -15.57 -0.47 9.49
CA ARG A 78 -14.71 0.73 9.71
C ARG A 78 -13.22 0.41 9.60
N SER A 79 -12.84 -0.87 9.69
CA SER A 79 -11.49 -1.40 9.48
C SER A 79 -11.02 -1.32 8.02
N ASP A 80 -11.90 -1.48 7.03
CA ASP A 80 -11.50 -1.39 5.62
C ASP A 80 -11.13 0.03 5.20
N HIS A 81 -11.83 1.03 5.75
CA HIS A 81 -11.46 2.44 5.54
C HIS A 81 -10.03 2.77 6.02
N PHE A 82 -9.54 2.06 7.03
CA PHE A 82 -8.18 2.21 7.50
C PHE A 82 -7.18 1.64 6.47
N LYS A 83 -7.43 0.44 5.94
CA LYS A 83 -6.54 -0.20 4.95
C LYS A 83 -6.41 0.57 3.63
N PHE A 84 -7.45 1.27 3.19
CA PHE A 84 -7.40 2.06 1.94
C PHE A 84 -6.74 3.44 2.12
N ARG A 85 -6.75 4.02 3.33
CA ARG A 85 -6.09 5.31 3.62
C ARG A 85 -4.56 5.21 3.64
N TYR A 86 -3.98 4.04 3.94
CA TYR A 86 -2.53 3.83 4.08
C TYR A 86 -1.86 3.12 2.90
N LYS A 87 -2.49 3.07 1.72
CA LYS A 87 -1.85 2.50 0.52
C LYS A 87 -0.79 3.39 -0.13
N LYS A 88 -0.61 4.62 0.36
CA LYS A 88 0.41 5.53 -0.16
C LYS A 88 1.78 5.13 0.39
N SER A 89 2.75 4.96 -0.49
CA SER A 89 4.15 4.80 -0.09
C SER A 89 4.63 6.07 0.62
N PHE A 90 5.69 5.96 1.42
CA PHE A 90 6.31 7.13 2.03
C PHE A 90 6.73 8.17 0.98
N ALA A 91 7.23 7.73 -0.18
CA ALA A 91 7.55 8.60 -1.30
C ALA A 91 6.32 9.37 -1.82
N ALA A 92 5.17 8.69 -2.00
CA ALA A 92 3.94 9.35 -2.42
C ALA A 92 3.44 10.38 -1.38
N LEU A 93 3.67 10.14 -0.09
CA LEU A 93 3.35 11.11 0.96
C LEU A 93 4.27 12.35 0.91
N LEU A 94 5.55 12.19 0.59
CA LEU A 94 6.48 13.31 0.42
C LEU A 94 6.14 14.18 -0.80
N GLU A 95 5.79 13.55 -1.93
CA GLU A 95 5.36 14.26 -3.13
C GLU A 95 4.07 15.05 -2.90
N GLU A 96 3.15 14.51 -2.10
CA GLU A 96 1.95 15.23 -1.68
C GLU A 96 2.27 16.38 -0.75
N ASP A 97 3.11 16.17 0.26
CA ASP A 97 3.52 17.24 1.19
C ASP A 97 4.22 18.39 0.46
N GLN A 98 4.96 18.10 -0.61
CA GLN A 98 5.60 19.12 -1.45
C GLN A 98 4.60 19.94 -2.29
N ARG A 99 3.43 19.37 -2.61
CA ARG A 99 2.34 20.09 -3.33
C ARG A 99 1.55 21.00 -2.40
N PHE A 100 1.53 20.70 -1.11
CA PHE A 100 0.97 21.58 -0.11
C PHE A 100 2.07 22.54 0.34
N GLU A 101 2.02 23.80 -0.06
CA GLU A 101 2.88 24.83 0.53
C GLU A 101 2.51 24.99 2.01
N LYS A 102 3.16 24.20 2.86
CA LYS A 102 3.07 24.32 4.30
C LYS A 102 4.16 25.28 4.74
N GLU A 103 3.74 26.42 5.26
CA GLU A 103 4.64 27.33 5.96
C GLU A 103 5.14 26.63 7.25
N GLY A 104 6.37 26.11 7.22
CA GLY A 104 7.00 25.47 8.37
C GLY A 104 8.11 24.47 8.03
N PRO A 105 8.77 23.89 9.06
CA PRO A 105 9.74 22.82 8.88
C PRO A 105 9.03 21.55 8.39
N SER A 106 9.26 21.20 7.12
CA SER A 106 8.85 19.94 6.50
C SER A 106 9.98 18.91 6.64
N TYR A 107 9.69 17.67 6.27
CA TYR A 107 10.67 16.59 6.21
C TYR A 107 11.90 16.94 5.36
N LEU A 108 11.73 17.81 4.34
CA LEU A 108 12.83 18.26 3.47
C LEU A 108 13.60 19.46 4.03
N SER A 109 12.95 20.32 4.82
CA SER A 109 13.56 21.56 5.34
C SER A 109 14.04 21.47 6.78
N ALA A 110 13.69 20.40 7.51
CA ALA A 110 14.21 20.12 8.84
C ALA A 110 15.70 19.72 8.75
N GLN A 111 16.59 20.71 8.72
CA GLN A 111 18.03 20.50 8.73
C GLN A 111 18.64 21.04 10.04
N ILE A 112 19.59 20.30 10.60
CA ILE A 112 20.35 20.71 11.78
C ILE A 112 21.60 21.46 11.30
N PRO A 113 21.98 22.58 11.93
CA PRO A 113 23.22 23.27 11.62
C PRO A 113 24.45 22.40 11.94
N ALA A 114 25.60 22.74 11.36
CA ALA A 114 26.85 22.05 11.65
C ALA A 114 27.16 22.00 13.16
N SER A 115 27.80 20.90 13.60
CA SER A 115 28.11 20.71 15.01
C SER A 115 29.06 21.79 15.52
N ARG A 116 28.79 22.30 16.72
CA ARG A 116 29.66 23.27 17.41
C ARG A 116 30.83 22.63 18.15
N PHE A 117 30.86 21.29 18.20
CA PHE A 117 31.85 20.51 18.94
C PHE A 117 32.75 19.76 17.97
N PRO A 118 34.03 19.53 18.35
CA PRO A 118 34.95 18.73 17.54
C PRO A 118 34.48 17.28 17.45
N GLU A 119 34.82 16.63 16.33
CA GLU A 119 34.55 15.21 16.14
C GLU A 119 35.32 14.37 17.17
N ARG A 120 34.70 13.29 17.62
CA ARG A 120 35.32 12.31 18.51
C ARG A 120 35.58 11.04 17.72
N HIS A 121 36.83 10.63 17.63
CA HIS A 121 37.22 9.43 16.92
C HIS A 121 37.24 8.22 17.86
N PHE A 122 36.42 7.22 17.56
CA PHE A 122 36.33 5.96 18.29
C PHE A 122 36.62 4.79 17.37
N CYS A 123 37.17 3.71 17.91
CA CYS A 123 37.28 2.45 17.18
C CYS A 123 35.90 1.86 16.90
N ALA A 124 35.57 1.59 15.63
CA ALA A 124 34.29 0.99 15.24
C ALA A 124 34.08 -0.43 15.80
N VAL A 125 35.17 -1.13 16.17
CA VAL A 125 35.12 -2.51 16.68
C VAL A 125 34.99 -2.55 18.20
N CYS A 126 35.79 -1.76 18.93
CA CYS A 126 35.88 -1.86 20.39
C CYS A 126 35.44 -0.58 21.15
N GLY A 127 35.12 0.50 20.44
CA GLY A 127 34.68 1.77 21.06
C GLY A 127 35.78 2.54 21.78
N TYR A 128 37.03 2.09 21.73
CA TYR A 128 38.14 2.78 22.40
C TYR A 128 38.38 4.18 21.77
N PRO A 129 38.50 5.24 22.59
CA PRO A 129 38.76 6.60 22.10
C PRO A 129 40.19 6.71 21.58
N PHE A 130 40.35 7.20 20.35
CA PHE A 130 41.67 7.53 19.82
C PHE A 130 42.03 8.96 20.23
N TYR A 131 42.98 9.10 21.15
CA TYR A 131 43.46 10.41 21.64
C TYR A 131 44.52 11.06 20.75
N HIS A 132 44.95 10.37 19.68
CA HIS A 132 45.95 10.87 18.73
C HIS A 132 45.50 10.64 17.30
N PHE A 133 44.91 11.68 16.71
CA PHE A 133 44.88 11.88 15.27
C PHE A 133 45.59 13.22 15.01
N PHE A 134 46.66 13.21 14.21
CA PHE A 134 47.33 14.39 13.68
C PHE A 134 46.55 14.93 12.48
#